data_AF-A0A2V1B1C9-F1
#
_entry.id   AF-A0A2V1B1C9-F1
#
_cell.length_a   1.000
_cell.length_b   1.000
_cell.length_c   1.000
_cell.angle_alpha   90.00
_cell.angle_beta   90.00
_cell.angle_gamma   90.00
#
_symmetry.space_group_name_H-M   'P 1'
#
loop_
_entity.id
_entity.type
_entity.pdbx_description
1 polymer ?
#
loop_
_entity_poly.entity_id
_entity_poly.type
_entity_poly.pdbx_seq_one_letter_code
_entity_poly.pdbx_strand_id
1 'polypeptide(L)'
;PTAEDVKALNLRLKWQIENLERGLRYIPVDLNSAKIYVFVDGSFANNKDLSSQIGFVLAIGSETEGSTGFTLSSNIIHASSTKCKRVTRAVLASELYAMVAGVDMLISLATTANMVTDKLGFPRLPTVVCTDSLSLYECIIKLGTTKEKRLMIDIIAIRQSYERRELTEIRWIGGDHNPADAMTKATPNKALQQLIDTNRLTVKVEGWVQRPTGADSAQ
;
A
#
# COMPACT_ATOMS: atom_id res chain seq x y z
N PRO A 1 -0.25 -27.78 -5.57
CA PRO A 1 -0.63 -27.43 -6.96
C PRO A 1 -1.44 -28.54 -7.62
N THR A 2 -2.64 -28.24 -8.11
CA THR A 2 -3.49 -29.15 -8.87
C THR A 2 -3.22 -29.03 -10.38
N ALA A 3 -3.76 -29.96 -11.17
CA ALA A 3 -3.68 -29.89 -12.64
C ALA A 3 -4.34 -28.61 -13.20
N GLU A 4 -5.41 -28.13 -12.55
CA GLU A 4 -6.07 -26.87 -12.91
C GLU A 4 -5.16 -25.66 -12.66
N ASP A 5 -4.43 -25.65 -11.55
CA ASP A 5 -3.49 -24.57 -11.22
C ASP A 5 -2.38 -24.49 -12.30
N VAL A 6 -1.88 -25.64 -12.78
CA VAL A 6 -0.90 -25.71 -13.87
C VAL A 6 -1.48 -25.19 -15.18
N LYS A 7 -2.73 -25.56 -15.52
CA LYS A 7 -3.41 -25.08 -16.73
C LYS A 7 -3.60 -23.56 -16.71
N ALA A 8 -4.00 -23.00 -15.57
CA ALA A 8 -4.16 -21.57 -15.40
C ALA A 8 -2.83 -20.83 -15.54
N LEU A 9 -1.75 -21.35 -14.94
CA LEU A 9 -0.40 -20.79 -15.09
C LEU A 9 0.06 -20.81 -16.54
N ASN A 10 -0.09 -21.93 -17.25
CA ASN A 10 0.32 -22.03 -18.66
C ASN A 10 -0.44 -21.04 -19.56
N LEU A 11 -1.73 -20.82 -19.30
CA LEU A 11 -2.50 -19.81 -20.03
C LEU A 11 -1.94 -18.39 -19.80
N ARG A 12 -1.52 -18.08 -18.57
CA ARG A 12 -0.94 -16.78 -18.23
C ARG A 12 0.45 -16.59 -18.82
N LEU A 13 1.29 -17.63 -18.79
CA LEU A 13 2.60 -17.62 -19.43
C LEU A 13 2.48 -17.41 -20.95
N LYS A 14 1.56 -18.13 -21.61
CA LYS A 14 1.29 -17.94 -23.04
C LYS A 14 0.84 -16.51 -23.35
N TRP A 15 -0.10 -15.98 -22.57
CA TRP A 15 -0.54 -14.59 -22.73
C TRP A 15 0.62 -13.60 -22.56
N GLN A 16 1.52 -13.81 -21.59
CA GLN A 16 2.68 -12.95 -21.40
C GLN A 16 3.68 -13.02 -22.57
N ILE A 17 3.89 -14.21 -23.15
CA ILE A 17 4.72 -14.40 -24.35
C ILE A 17 4.11 -13.67 -25.56
N GLU A 18 2.78 -13.64 -25.68
CA GLU A 18 2.06 -12.95 -26.76
C GLU A 18 1.98 -11.43 -26.56
N ASN A 19 2.25 -10.92 -25.34
CA ASN A 19 2.13 -9.51 -24.97
C ASN A 19 3.44 -8.97 -24.39
N LEU A 20 4.56 -9.13 -25.12
CA LEU A 20 5.91 -8.78 -24.64
C LEU A 20 6.07 -7.31 -24.21
N GLU A 21 5.36 -6.40 -24.88
CA GLU A 21 5.38 -4.97 -24.56
C GLU A 21 4.61 -4.63 -23.27
N ARG A 22 3.89 -5.60 -22.70
CA ARG A 22 3.14 -5.41 -21.46
C ARG A 22 4.07 -5.60 -20.27
N GLY A 23 4.32 -4.52 -19.54
CA GLY A 23 5.15 -4.55 -18.34
C GLY A 23 5.15 -3.22 -17.60
N LEU A 24 6.00 -3.15 -16.57
CA LEU A 24 6.22 -1.91 -15.84
C LEU A 24 7.02 -0.95 -16.72
N ARG A 25 6.53 0.29 -16.83
CA ARG A 25 7.26 1.40 -17.44
C ARG A 25 7.69 2.35 -16.34
N TYR A 26 8.89 2.89 -16.46
CA TYR A 26 9.42 3.86 -15.50
C TYR A 26 9.48 5.23 -16.13
N ILE A 27 8.78 6.19 -15.52
CA ILE A 27 8.82 7.60 -15.90
C ILE A 27 9.74 8.40 -14.97
N PRO A 28 10.31 9.53 -15.41
CA PRO A 28 11.00 10.44 -14.50
C PRO A 28 10.08 10.90 -13.36
N VAL A 29 10.60 10.92 -12.14
CA VAL A 29 9.89 11.40 -10.93
C VAL A 29 10.63 12.61 -10.39
N ASP A 30 9.90 13.70 -10.13
CA ASP A 30 10.46 14.89 -9.48
C ASP A 30 10.64 14.65 -7.98
N LEU A 31 11.88 14.43 -7.55
CA LEU A 31 12.23 14.13 -6.17
C LEU A 31 11.97 15.29 -5.19
N ASN A 32 11.74 16.53 -5.68
CA ASN A 32 11.38 17.65 -4.81
C ASN A 32 9.96 17.53 -4.27
N SER A 33 9.06 16.90 -5.04
CA SER A 33 7.64 16.75 -4.71
C SER A 33 7.23 15.30 -4.49
N ALA A 34 8.14 14.35 -4.69
CA ALA A 34 7.84 12.93 -4.62
C ALA A 34 7.55 12.47 -3.19
N LYS A 35 6.60 11.54 -3.09
CA LYS A 35 6.30 10.76 -1.89
C LYS A 35 6.41 9.28 -2.21
N ILE A 36 6.61 8.47 -1.19
CA ILE A 36 6.62 7.00 -1.29
C ILE A 36 5.32 6.49 -0.67
N TYR A 37 4.55 5.77 -1.48
CA TYR A 37 3.25 5.24 -1.11
C TYR A 37 3.35 3.74 -0.91
N VAL A 38 2.68 3.23 0.12
CA VAL A 38 2.30 1.82 0.21
C VAL A 38 0.78 1.70 0.21
N PHE A 39 0.25 0.96 -0.74
CA PHE A 39 -1.14 0.51 -0.76
C PHE A 39 -1.19 -0.88 -0.16
N VAL A 40 -2.07 -1.11 0.81
CA VAL A 40 -2.15 -2.39 1.51
C VAL A 40 -3.56 -2.96 1.40
N ASP A 41 -3.65 -4.29 1.31
CA ASP A 41 -4.93 -5.01 1.43
C ASP A 41 -4.72 -6.38 2.08
N GLY A 42 -5.75 -6.85 2.79
CA GLY A 42 -5.79 -8.18 3.39
C GLY A 42 -7.14 -8.85 3.13
N SER A 43 -7.11 -10.00 2.45
CA SER A 43 -8.32 -10.79 2.18
C SER A 43 -8.43 -11.98 3.14
N PHE A 44 -9.44 -11.93 4.00
CA PHE A 44 -9.67 -12.91 5.06
C PHE A 44 -10.19 -14.26 4.52
N ALA A 45 -9.52 -15.34 4.89
CA ALA A 45 -9.93 -16.73 4.57
C ALA A 45 -10.26 -17.00 3.08
N ASN A 46 -9.63 -16.25 2.17
CA ASN A 46 -9.94 -16.28 0.73
C ASN A 46 -9.22 -17.41 -0.04
N ASN A 47 -8.19 -18.00 0.56
CA ASN A 47 -7.50 -19.13 -0.06
C ASN A 47 -8.34 -20.42 0.05
N LYS A 48 -8.09 -21.40 -0.84
CA LYS A 48 -8.78 -22.70 -0.85
C LYS A 48 -8.72 -23.44 0.50
N ASP A 49 -7.67 -23.18 1.29
CA ASP A 49 -7.45 -23.76 2.62
C ASP A 49 -7.94 -22.87 3.78
N LEU A 50 -8.79 -21.87 3.48
CA LEU A 50 -9.34 -20.89 4.42
C LEU A 50 -8.28 -20.01 5.09
N SER A 51 -7.06 -19.98 4.56
CA SER A 51 -6.06 -19.00 5.00
C SER A 51 -6.29 -17.64 4.36
N SER A 52 -5.82 -16.60 5.05
CA SER A 52 -5.90 -15.23 4.55
C SER A 52 -4.74 -14.91 3.61
N GLN A 53 -5.01 -14.10 2.60
CA GLN A 53 -3.99 -13.54 1.71
C GLN A 53 -3.73 -12.10 2.12
N ILE A 54 -2.46 -11.69 2.20
CA ILE A 54 -2.07 -10.32 2.45
C ILE A 54 -1.22 -9.81 1.30
N GLY A 55 -1.35 -8.53 0.99
CA GLY A 55 -0.60 -7.94 -0.09
C GLY A 55 -0.44 -6.45 0.01
N PHE A 56 0.53 -5.95 -0.73
CA PHE A 56 0.78 -4.52 -0.83
C PHE A 56 1.43 -4.16 -2.17
N VAL A 57 1.29 -2.90 -2.56
CA VAL A 57 1.95 -2.28 -3.72
C VAL A 57 2.65 -1.02 -3.26
N LEU A 58 3.96 -0.94 -3.49
CA LEU A 58 4.81 0.22 -3.23
C LEU A 58 5.03 1.01 -4.51
N ALA A 59 4.84 2.33 -4.43
CA ALA A 59 5.07 3.24 -5.53
C ALA A 59 5.79 4.51 -5.06
N ILE A 60 6.60 5.10 -5.93
CA ILE A 60 7.21 6.42 -5.73
C ILE A 60 6.71 7.36 -6.82
N GLY A 61 6.30 8.56 -6.44
CA GLY A 61 5.77 9.52 -7.39
C GLY A 61 5.29 10.81 -6.74
N SER A 62 4.86 11.74 -7.58
CA SER A 62 4.29 13.01 -7.15
C SER A 62 2.77 12.94 -7.28
N GLU A 63 2.07 13.51 -6.31
CA GLU A 63 0.63 13.65 -6.36
C GLU A 63 0.21 15.03 -6.85
N THR A 64 -0.92 15.08 -7.55
CA THR A 64 -1.64 16.31 -7.86
C THR A 64 -2.99 16.23 -7.19
N GLU A 65 -3.35 17.27 -6.43
CA GLU A 65 -4.66 17.36 -5.78
C GLU A 65 -5.79 17.39 -6.81
N GLY A 66 -6.87 16.67 -6.49
CA GLY A 66 -8.13 16.72 -7.20
C GLY A 66 -9.26 17.10 -6.26
N SER A 67 -10.48 17.24 -6.79
CA SER A 67 -11.64 17.70 -6.00
C SER A 67 -12.07 16.75 -4.88
N THR A 68 -11.86 15.44 -5.03
CA THR A 68 -12.30 14.40 -4.07
C THR A 68 -11.19 13.42 -3.69
N GLY A 69 -9.93 13.76 -4.00
CA GLY A 69 -8.80 12.86 -3.81
C GLY A 69 -7.55 13.37 -4.53
N PHE A 70 -6.72 12.47 -5.02
CA PHE A 70 -5.48 12.83 -5.71
C PHE A 70 -5.24 11.96 -6.94
N THR A 71 -4.47 12.49 -7.88
CA THR A 71 -3.90 11.70 -8.97
C THR A 71 -2.41 11.55 -8.72
N LEU A 72 -1.97 10.30 -8.56
CA LEU A 72 -0.58 9.93 -8.36
C LEU A 72 0.06 9.62 -9.70
N SER A 73 1.11 10.35 -10.07
CA SER A 73 1.98 10.01 -11.20
C SER A 73 3.22 9.31 -10.65
N SER A 74 3.31 7.98 -10.81
CA SER A 74 4.26 7.15 -10.07
C SER A 74 4.79 5.94 -10.83
N ASN A 75 5.86 5.39 -10.26
CA ASN A 75 6.42 4.11 -10.64
C ASN A 75 6.20 3.09 -9.53
N ILE A 76 5.75 1.89 -9.88
CA ILE A 76 5.73 0.75 -8.95
C ILE A 76 7.18 0.32 -8.71
N ILE A 77 7.58 0.28 -7.44
CA ILE A 77 8.92 -0.15 -7.03
C ILE A 77 8.91 -1.61 -6.58
N HIS A 78 7.88 -1.99 -5.84
CA HIS A 78 7.76 -3.33 -5.29
C HIS A 78 6.31 -3.69 -5.05
N ALA A 79 6.00 -4.99 -5.13
CA ALA A 79 4.69 -5.51 -4.78
C ALA A 79 4.87 -6.89 -4.15
N SER A 80 3.95 -7.26 -3.27
CA SER A 80 3.97 -8.55 -2.60
C SER A 80 2.56 -9.10 -2.47
N SER A 81 2.43 -10.40 -2.67
CA SER A 81 1.22 -11.18 -2.47
C SER A 81 1.63 -12.46 -1.75
N THR A 82 1.30 -12.57 -0.47
CA THR A 82 1.69 -13.74 0.32
C THR A 82 0.56 -14.23 1.20
N LYS A 83 0.53 -15.55 1.41
CA LYS A 83 -0.33 -16.15 2.40
C LYS A 83 0.06 -15.66 3.79
N CYS A 84 -0.92 -15.21 4.56
CA CYS A 84 -0.71 -14.79 5.94
C CYS A 84 -0.20 -15.98 6.77
N LYS A 85 0.99 -15.85 7.35
CA LYS A 85 1.61 -16.90 8.17
C LYS A 85 0.90 -17.09 9.52
N ARG A 86 0.18 -16.06 9.98
CA ARG A 86 -0.54 -16.07 11.25
C ARG A 86 -2.00 -16.43 11.00
N VAL A 87 -2.56 -17.26 11.89
CA VAL A 87 -4.00 -17.54 11.86
C VAL A 87 -4.75 -16.27 12.25
N THR A 88 -5.50 -15.71 11.32
CA THR A 88 -6.38 -14.57 11.55
C THR A 88 -7.74 -15.07 12.02
N ARG A 89 -8.32 -14.45 13.04
CA ARG A 89 -9.69 -14.75 13.52
C ARG A 89 -10.71 -13.66 13.17
N ALA A 90 -10.27 -12.60 12.50
CA ALA A 90 -11.08 -11.48 12.07
C ALA A 90 -10.49 -10.85 10.81
N VAL A 91 -11.32 -10.15 10.04
CA VAL A 91 -10.92 -9.40 8.84
C VAL A 91 -9.89 -8.32 9.18
N LEU A 92 -10.12 -7.59 10.27
CA LEU A 92 -9.18 -6.57 10.78
C LEU A 92 -7.76 -7.13 10.99
N ALA A 93 -7.62 -8.40 11.37
CA ALA A 93 -6.32 -9.01 11.59
C ALA A 93 -5.55 -9.20 10.28
N SER A 94 -6.20 -9.67 9.21
CA SER A 94 -5.54 -9.82 7.91
C SER A 94 -5.13 -8.47 7.34
N GLU A 95 -5.98 -7.45 7.44
CA GLU A 95 -5.67 -6.10 6.97
C GLU A 95 -4.53 -5.47 7.77
N LEU A 96 -4.53 -5.64 9.10
CA LEU A 96 -3.42 -5.17 9.95
C LEU A 96 -2.11 -5.86 9.59
N TYR A 97 -2.11 -7.17 9.37
CA TYR A 97 -0.89 -7.88 8.98
C TYR A 97 -0.39 -7.47 7.60
N ALA A 98 -1.29 -7.18 6.66
CA ALA A 98 -0.91 -6.58 5.38
C ALA A 98 -0.27 -5.21 5.57
N MET A 99 -0.85 -4.38 6.45
CA MET A 99 -0.30 -3.06 6.77
C MET A 99 1.09 -3.15 7.40
N VAL A 100 1.30 -4.02 8.38
CA VAL A 100 2.63 -4.23 9.00
C VAL A 100 3.65 -4.62 7.95
N ALA A 101 3.34 -5.61 7.11
CA ALA A 101 4.25 -6.06 6.05
C ALA A 101 4.57 -4.94 5.04
N GLY A 102 3.58 -4.13 4.68
CA GLY A 102 3.75 -2.98 3.79
C GLY A 102 4.57 -1.85 4.43
N VAL A 103 4.29 -1.51 5.70
CA VAL A 103 4.98 -0.46 6.47
C VAL A 103 6.44 -0.80 6.70
N ASP A 104 6.77 -2.05 7.04
CA ASP A 104 8.17 -2.49 7.23
C ASP A 104 8.98 -2.25 5.94
N MET A 105 8.42 -2.64 4.80
CA MET A 105 9.07 -2.45 3.50
C MET A 105 9.12 -0.97 3.10
N LEU A 106 8.05 -0.20 3.37
CA LEU A 106 8.00 1.24 3.14
C LEU A 106 9.11 1.97 3.90
N ILE A 107 9.25 1.71 5.20
CA ILE A 107 10.25 2.36 6.05
C ILE A 107 11.67 1.97 5.59
N SER A 108 11.90 0.70 5.27
CA SER A 108 13.19 0.22 4.77
C SER A 108 13.59 0.94 3.47
N LEU A 109 12.66 1.00 2.51
CA LEU A 109 12.90 1.65 1.23
C LEU A 109 13.03 3.16 1.36
N ALA A 110 12.16 3.80 2.15
CA ALA A 110 12.22 5.23 2.39
C ALA A 110 13.49 5.65 3.11
N THR A 111 13.98 4.87 4.08
CA THR A 111 15.26 5.15 4.74
C THR A 111 16.40 5.09 3.74
N THR A 112 16.40 4.08 2.85
CA THR A 112 17.41 3.93 1.81
C THR A 112 17.34 5.05 0.77
N ALA A 113 16.16 5.37 0.29
CA ALA A 113 15.93 6.45 -0.67
C ALA A 113 16.36 7.80 -0.08
N ASN A 114 15.99 8.06 1.18
CA ASN A 114 16.35 9.30 1.86
C ASN A 114 17.86 9.47 2.04
N MET A 115 18.61 8.41 2.35
CA MET A 115 20.07 8.49 2.37
C MET A 115 20.67 8.92 1.03
N VAL A 116 20.06 8.54 -0.09
CA VAL A 116 20.49 8.93 -1.44
C VAL A 116 20.05 10.36 -1.75
N THR A 117 18.79 10.71 -1.53
CA THR A 117 18.25 12.05 -1.82
C THR A 117 18.93 13.12 -0.99
N ASP A 118 19.25 12.85 0.29
CA ASP A 118 19.97 13.75 1.17
C ASP A 118 21.37 14.08 0.61
N LYS A 119 22.06 13.09 0.02
CA LYS A 119 23.38 13.31 -0.63
C LYS A 119 23.30 14.11 -1.92
N LEU A 120 22.15 14.10 -2.58
CA LEU A 120 21.88 14.82 -3.81
C LEU A 120 21.26 16.21 -3.59
N GLY A 121 20.98 16.58 -2.33
CA GLY A 121 20.39 17.86 -1.97
C GLY A 121 18.87 17.94 -2.17
N PHE A 122 18.19 16.80 -2.30
CA PHE A 122 16.73 16.72 -2.38
C PHE A 122 16.10 16.61 -0.98
N PRO A 123 14.84 17.06 -0.81
CA PRO A 123 14.15 16.91 0.45
C PRO A 123 13.89 15.43 0.80
N ARG A 124 13.68 15.17 2.10
CA ARG A 124 13.26 13.86 2.59
C ARG A 124 11.90 13.50 1.99
N LEU A 125 11.82 12.35 1.35
CA LEU A 125 10.61 11.82 0.74
C LEU A 125 9.60 11.42 1.84
N PRO A 126 8.39 12.02 1.85
CA PRO A 126 7.32 11.61 2.75
C PRO A 126 6.84 10.19 2.48
N THR A 127 6.40 9.51 3.54
CA THR A 127 5.89 8.14 3.50
C THR A 127 4.39 8.13 3.77
N VAL A 128 3.62 7.57 2.83
CA VAL A 128 2.16 7.54 2.86
C VAL A 128 1.66 6.11 2.85
N VAL A 129 0.82 5.74 3.82
CA VAL A 129 0.15 4.44 3.88
C VAL A 129 -1.30 4.61 3.45
N CYS A 130 -1.74 3.83 2.48
CA CYS A 130 -3.11 3.84 1.96
C CYS A 130 -3.79 2.50 2.27
N THR A 131 -4.97 2.57 2.90
CA THR A 131 -5.85 1.42 3.18
C THR A 131 -7.28 1.77 2.78
N ASP A 132 -8.04 0.82 2.27
CA ASP A 132 -9.47 0.95 2.02
C ASP A 132 -10.34 0.45 3.18
N SER A 133 -9.72 -0.18 4.19
CA SER A 133 -10.42 -0.58 5.41
C SER A 133 -10.62 0.58 6.37
N LEU A 134 -11.86 1.07 6.44
CA LEU A 134 -12.29 2.03 7.46
C LEU A 134 -12.04 1.49 8.87
N SER A 135 -12.30 0.20 9.10
CA SER A 135 -12.16 -0.40 10.42
C SER A 135 -10.71 -0.39 10.90
N LEU A 136 -9.75 -0.66 10.01
CA LEU A 136 -8.32 -0.57 10.31
C LEU A 136 -7.90 0.88 10.52
N TYR A 137 -8.33 1.78 9.64
CA TYR A 137 -8.04 3.21 9.75
C TYR A 137 -8.52 3.78 11.09
N GLU A 138 -9.79 3.57 11.44
CA GLU A 138 -10.37 3.99 12.72
C GLU A 138 -9.65 3.37 13.91
N CYS A 139 -9.27 2.09 13.80
CA CYS A 139 -8.53 1.41 14.85
C CYS A 139 -7.18 2.08 15.10
N ILE A 140 -6.47 2.54 14.06
CA ILE A 140 -5.19 3.22 14.21
C ILE A 140 -5.38 4.61 14.80
N ILE A 141 -6.35 5.40 14.31
CA ILE A 141 -6.48 6.81 14.66
C ILE A 141 -7.21 7.07 15.99
N LYS A 142 -8.26 6.32 16.33
CA LYS A 142 -9.18 6.66 17.44
C LYS A 142 -8.69 6.17 18.81
N LEU A 143 -7.41 5.77 18.92
CA LEU A 143 -6.89 5.01 20.08
C LEU A 143 -7.78 3.81 20.43
N GLY A 144 -8.51 3.27 19.45
CA GLY A 144 -9.45 2.17 19.64
C GLY A 144 -8.74 0.95 20.20
N THR A 145 -9.41 0.26 21.12
CA THR A 145 -8.95 -1.05 21.61
C THR A 145 -9.62 -2.15 20.79
N THR A 146 -8.88 -3.20 20.49
CA THR A 146 -9.46 -4.44 19.98
C THR A 146 -9.57 -5.47 21.10
N LYS A 147 -10.55 -6.36 20.99
CA LYS A 147 -10.70 -7.52 21.89
C LYS A 147 -9.51 -8.47 21.78
N GLU A 148 -8.89 -8.53 20.60
CA GLU A 148 -7.72 -9.35 20.36
C GLU A 148 -6.45 -8.61 20.77
N LYS A 149 -6.05 -8.77 22.05
CA LYS A 149 -4.90 -8.08 22.66
C LYS A 149 -3.60 -8.19 21.86
N ARG A 150 -3.41 -9.25 21.09
CA ARG A 150 -2.20 -9.44 20.27
C ARG A 150 -2.09 -8.42 19.14
N LEU A 151 -3.21 -8.09 18.48
CA LEU A 151 -3.20 -7.09 17.40
C LEU A 151 -2.83 -5.69 17.91
N MET A 152 -3.07 -5.42 19.21
CA MET A 152 -2.66 -4.14 19.81
C MET A 152 -1.15 -3.93 19.76
N ILE A 153 -0.33 -4.98 19.77
CA ILE A 153 1.13 -4.85 19.65
C ILE A 153 1.48 -4.22 18.31
N ASP A 154 0.92 -4.78 17.23
CA ASP A 154 1.16 -4.33 15.86
C ASP A 154 0.55 -2.92 15.63
N ILE A 155 -0.63 -2.63 16.18
CA ILE A 155 -1.24 -1.28 16.14
C ILE A 155 -0.37 -0.24 16.87
N ILE A 156 0.13 -0.57 18.07
CA ILE A 156 1.00 0.33 18.84
C ILE A 156 2.31 0.57 18.09
N ALA A 157 2.88 -0.45 17.45
CA ALA A 157 4.08 -0.30 16.63
C ALA A 157 3.88 0.68 15.46
N ILE A 158 2.77 0.55 14.71
CA ILE A 158 2.43 1.49 13.63
C ILE A 158 2.25 2.92 14.17
N ARG A 159 1.55 3.08 15.30
CA ARG A 159 1.39 4.39 15.95
C ARG A 159 2.73 4.97 16.39
N GLN A 160 3.64 4.16 16.93
CA GLN A 160 4.99 4.60 17.29
C GLN A 160 5.80 5.04 16.07
N SER A 161 5.75 4.31 14.95
CA SER A 161 6.38 4.73 13.69
C SER A 161 5.79 6.03 13.17
N TYR A 162 4.48 6.21 13.30
CA TYR A 162 3.83 7.49 13.04
C TYR A 162 4.38 8.57 13.96
N GLU A 163 4.43 8.39 15.28
CA GLU A 163 4.98 9.34 16.28
C GLU A 163 6.46 9.70 16.04
N ARG A 164 7.27 8.73 15.59
CA ARG A 164 8.71 8.89 15.29
C ARG A 164 9.02 9.55 13.94
N ARG A 165 7.99 9.94 13.17
CA ARG A 165 8.14 10.53 11.82
C ARG A 165 8.70 9.55 10.77
N GLU A 166 8.60 8.26 11.03
CA GLU A 166 8.91 7.22 10.03
C GLU A 166 7.76 7.12 9.01
N LEU A 167 6.53 7.36 9.47
CA LEU A 167 5.32 7.52 8.66
C LEU A 167 4.85 8.98 8.67
N THR A 168 4.57 9.54 7.50
CA THR A 168 4.10 10.93 7.39
C THR A 168 2.57 10.99 7.40
N GLU A 169 1.92 10.09 6.67
CA GLU A 169 0.47 10.10 6.48
C GLU A 169 -0.10 8.68 6.47
N ILE A 170 -1.30 8.53 7.02
CA ILE A 170 -2.14 7.33 6.86
C ILE A 170 -3.46 7.78 6.27
N ARG A 171 -3.81 7.24 5.10
CA ARG A 171 -4.98 7.64 4.30
C ARG A 171 -5.95 6.48 4.17
N TRP A 172 -7.21 6.76 4.45
CA TRP A 172 -8.34 5.93 4.10
C TRP A 172 -8.83 6.28 2.69
N ILE A 173 -8.81 5.30 1.80
CA ILE A 173 -9.12 5.46 0.37
C ILE A 173 -10.35 4.61 -0.02
N GLY A 174 -10.99 4.93 -1.14
CA GLY A 174 -12.04 4.08 -1.68
C GLY A 174 -11.48 2.76 -2.23
N GLY A 175 -12.12 1.63 -1.91
CA GLY A 175 -11.64 0.28 -2.30
C GLY A 175 -11.47 0.08 -3.80
N ASP A 176 -12.35 0.65 -4.63
CA ASP A 176 -12.24 0.59 -6.10
C ASP A 176 -10.95 1.24 -6.64
N HIS A 177 -10.28 2.06 -5.82
CA HIS A 177 -9.05 2.76 -6.14
C HIS A 177 -7.80 2.12 -5.51
N ASN A 178 -7.95 1.03 -4.75
CA ASN A 178 -6.84 0.35 -4.11
C ASN A 178 -6.17 -0.64 -5.09
N PRO A 179 -4.91 -0.42 -5.54
CA PRO A 179 -4.21 -1.37 -6.39
C PRO A 179 -3.77 -2.63 -5.63
N ALA A 180 -3.72 -2.60 -4.30
CA ALA A 180 -3.30 -3.75 -3.48
C ALA A 180 -4.32 -4.90 -3.48
N ASP A 181 -5.58 -4.62 -3.80
CA ASP A 181 -6.63 -5.62 -4.04
C ASP A 181 -6.21 -6.68 -5.08
N ALA A 182 -5.41 -6.29 -6.07
CA ALA A 182 -4.86 -7.21 -7.06
C ALA A 182 -3.93 -8.27 -6.45
N MET A 183 -3.36 -7.98 -5.28
CA MET A 183 -2.43 -8.86 -4.57
C MET A 183 -3.16 -9.87 -3.67
N THR A 184 -4.46 -9.71 -3.45
CA THR A 184 -5.22 -10.48 -2.44
C THR A 184 -6.49 -11.11 -3.01
N LYS A 185 -7.04 -10.54 -4.07
CA LYS A 185 -8.28 -10.97 -4.73
C LYS A 185 -7.96 -11.55 -6.12
N ALA A 186 -8.77 -12.52 -6.56
CA ALA A 186 -8.61 -13.14 -7.88
C ALA A 186 -9.23 -12.31 -9.02
N THR A 187 -10.04 -11.31 -8.69
CA THR A 187 -10.74 -10.46 -9.65
C THR A 187 -9.79 -9.43 -10.28
N PRO A 188 -9.98 -9.09 -11.57
CA PRO A 188 -9.21 -8.03 -12.21
C PRO A 188 -9.37 -6.71 -11.44
N ASN A 189 -8.26 -6.02 -11.22
CA ASN A 189 -8.23 -4.76 -10.49
C ASN A 189 -7.88 -3.60 -11.45
N LYS A 190 -8.84 -2.69 -11.65
CA LYS A 190 -8.70 -1.56 -12.57
C LYS A 190 -7.66 -0.54 -12.09
N ALA A 191 -7.51 -0.36 -10.77
CA ALA A 191 -6.56 0.57 -10.18
C ALA A 191 -5.11 0.18 -10.53
N LEU A 192 -4.74 -1.09 -10.31
CA LEU A 192 -3.42 -1.61 -10.69
C LEU A 192 -3.24 -1.58 -12.21
N GLN A 193 -4.27 -1.95 -12.97
CA GLN A 193 -4.20 -1.86 -14.43
C GLN A 193 -3.89 -0.43 -14.89
N GLN A 194 -4.60 0.57 -14.39
CA GLN A 194 -4.37 1.98 -14.72
C GLN A 194 -2.94 2.39 -14.37
N LEU A 195 -2.46 1.99 -13.20
CA LEU A 195 -1.12 2.31 -12.74
C LEU A 195 -0.04 1.69 -13.64
N ILE A 196 -0.19 0.43 -14.06
CA ILE A 196 0.75 -0.25 -14.98
C ILE A 196 0.67 0.36 -16.38
N ASP A 197 -0.55 0.56 -16.89
CA ASP A 197 -0.78 0.97 -18.27
C ASP A 197 -0.44 2.47 -18.48
N THR A 198 -0.47 3.31 -17.44
CA THR A 198 -0.34 4.78 -17.60
C THR A 198 0.62 5.47 -16.64
N ASN A 199 1.19 4.76 -15.66
CA ASN A 199 1.93 5.34 -14.54
C ASN A 199 1.11 6.33 -13.70
N ARG A 200 -0.21 6.34 -13.87
CA ARG A 200 -1.13 7.22 -13.15
C ARG A 200 -2.15 6.42 -12.37
N LEU A 201 -2.49 6.89 -11.19
CA LEU A 201 -3.53 6.31 -10.35
C LEU A 201 -4.39 7.43 -9.78
N THR A 202 -5.69 7.40 -10.06
CA THR A 202 -6.65 8.32 -9.44
C THR A 202 -7.23 7.65 -8.21
N VAL A 203 -7.02 8.27 -7.05
CA VAL A 203 -7.44 7.74 -5.74
C VAL A 203 -8.42 8.69 -5.11
N LYS A 204 -9.62 8.21 -4.80
CA LYS A 204 -10.57 8.92 -3.95
C LYS A 204 -10.16 8.75 -2.48
N VAL A 205 -10.05 9.86 -1.77
CA VAL A 205 -9.70 9.86 -0.34
C VAL A 205 -10.97 10.09 0.47
N GLU A 206 -11.27 9.17 1.37
CA GLU A 206 -12.44 9.22 2.25
C GLU A 206 -12.08 9.80 3.63
N GLY A 207 -10.81 9.74 4.03
CA GLY A 207 -10.27 10.42 5.20
C GLY A 207 -8.75 10.29 5.28
N TRP A 208 -8.08 11.21 5.96
CA TRP A 208 -6.64 11.11 6.20
C TRP A 208 -6.25 11.73 7.53
N VAL A 209 -5.12 11.26 8.06
CA VAL A 209 -4.41 11.94 9.14
C VAL A 209 -3.04 12.35 8.61
N GLN A 210 -2.76 13.63 8.74
CA GLN A 210 -1.47 14.23 8.42
C GLN A 210 -0.89 14.84 9.69
N ARG A 211 0.42 14.73 9.84
CA ARG A 211 1.14 15.42 10.91
C ARG A 211 1.23 16.92 10.61
N PRO A 212 1.01 17.82 11.60
CA PRO A 212 1.30 19.25 11.43
C PRO A 212 2.74 19.46 11.00
N THR A 213 2.95 20.19 9.91
CA THR A 213 4.29 20.66 9.56
C THR A 213 4.62 21.83 10.48
N GLY A 214 5.90 22.10 10.79
CA GLY A 214 6.28 23.12 11.77
C GLY A 214 5.76 24.55 11.48
N ALA A 215 5.20 24.79 10.29
CA ALA A 215 4.50 26.02 9.91
C ALA A 215 3.09 26.12 10.52
N ASP A 216 2.43 24.99 10.80
CA ASP A 216 1.05 24.91 11.32
C ASP A 216 0.98 25.01 12.85
N SER A 217 2.12 24.95 13.54
CA SER A 217 2.24 25.07 14.99
C SER A 217 2.44 26.50 15.50
N ALA A 218 2.28 27.49 14.61
CA ALA A 218 2.36 28.91 14.93
C ALA A 218 0.99 29.59 14.79
N GLN A 219 -0.01 29.10 15.52
CA GLN A 219 -1.25 29.82 15.83
C GLN A 219 -1.70 29.49 17.25
#